data_AF-A0AAQ3PIF2-F1
#
_entry.id   AF-A0AAQ3PIF2-F1
#
_cell.length_a   1.000
_cell.length_b   1.000
_cell.length_c   1.000
_cell.angle_alpha   90.00
_cell.angle_beta   90.00
_cell.angle_gamma   90.00
#
_symmetry.space_group_name_H-M   'P 1'
#
loop_
_entity.id
_entity.type
_entity.pdbx_description
1 polymer ?
#
loop_
_entity_poly.entity_id
_entity_poly.type
_entity_poly.pdbx_seq_one_letter_code
_entity_poly.pdbx_strand_id
1 'polypeptide(L)'
;MRLYSSLWCADQWATRGGLVKTNWSYAPFKAYYRNFDANACVWSKGSSSCSSNSVATTHNNTWQVHDLDAYGRRSLRWVQKYYMIYNYCKDYKRFPQGRPRECKLS
;
A
#
# COMPACT_ATOMS: atom_id res chain seq x y z
N MET A 1 -8.03 8.06 9.09
CA MET A 1 -7.96 6.68 8.55
C MET A 1 -7.90 5.68 9.71
N ARG A 2 -8.16 4.39 9.47
CA ARG A 2 -8.00 3.30 10.46
C ARG A 2 -7.23 2.15 9.81
N LEU A 3 -6.51 1.38 10.61
CA LEU A 3 -5.83 0.16 10.17
C LEU A 3 -6.83 -1.01 10.12
N TYR A 4 -6.80 -1.79 9.06
CA TYR A 4 -7.63 -2.99 8.89
C TYR A 4 -6.79 -4.16 8.37
N SER A 5 -7.14 -5.37 8.78
CA SER A 5 -6.60 -6.61 8.24
C SER A 5 -7.74 -7.61 8.07
N SER A 6 -7.78 -8.31 6.94
CA SER A 6 -8.81 -9.31 6.65
C SER A 6 -8.26 -10.40 5.72
N LEU A 7 -8.77 -11.62 5.92
CA LEU A 7 -8.65 -12.72 4.98
C LEU A 7 -10.06 -13.03 4.47
N TRP A 8 -10.27 -12.93 3.17
CA TRP A 8 -11.59 -13.13 2.56
C TRP A 8 -11.48 -13.69 1.13
N CYS A 9 -12.58 -14.27 0.64
CA CYS A 9 -12.65 -14.85 -0.70
C CYS A 9 -13.01 -13.79 -1.75
N ALA A 10 -12.17 -13.65 -2.78
CA ALA A 10 -12.31 -12.66 -3.85
C ALA A 10 -12.27 -13.32 -5.25
N ASP A 11 -13.01 -14.41 -5.41
CA ASP A 11 -13.04 -15.25 -6.62
C ASP A 11 -13.35 -14.51 -7.93
N GLN A 12 -14.00 -13.34 -7.85
CA GLN A 12 -14.32 -12.54 -9.02
C GLN A 12 -13.10 -11.94 -9.70
N TRP A 13 -11.96 -11.77 -9.00
CA TRP A 13 -10.81 -11.06 -9.58
C TRP A 13 -9.42 -11.51 -9.08
N ALA A 14 -9.30 -12.15 -7.92
CA ALA A 14 -8.00 -12.34 -7.25
C ALA A 14 -6.97 -13.18 -8.04
N THR A 15 -7.37 -14.35 -8.54
CA THR A 15 -6.42 -15.29 -9.18
C THR A 15 -6.66 -15.36 -10.68
N ARG A 16 -5.62 -15.04 -11.46
CA ARG A 16 -5.69 -14.93 -12.94
C ARG A 16 -6.87 -14.07 -13.43
N GLY A 17 -7.10 -12.93 -12.77
CA GLY A 17 -8.22 -12.04 -13.10
C GLY A 17 -9.60 -12.66 -12.83
N GLY A 18 -9.69 -13.61 -11.91
CA GLY A 18 -10.94 -14.30 -11.54
C GLY A 18 -11.20 -15.61 -12.30
N LEU A 19 -10.28 -16.05 -13.16
CA LEU A 19 -10.41 -17.32 -13.89
C LEU A 19 -10.26 -18.56 -13.00
N VAL A 20 -9.48 -18.46 -11.93
CA VAL A 20 -9.27 -19.56 -10.98
C VAL A 20 -10.04 -19.27 -9.70
N LYS A 21 -10.96 -20.17 -9.34
CA LYS A 21 -11.84 -20.06 -8.18
C LYS A 21 -11.25 -20.79 -6.96
N THR A 22 -11.68 -20.40 -5.78
CA THR A 22 -11.27 -21.02 -4.52
C THR A 22 -11.73 -22.47 -4.46
N ASN A 23 -10.80 -23.40 -4.27
CA ASN A 23 -11.14 -24.77 -3.96
C ASN A 23 -11.32 -24.92 -2.43
N TRP A 24 -12.56 -24.93 -1.98
CA TRP A 24 -12.91 -25.01 -0.56
C TRP A 24 -12.54 -26.34 0.10
N SER A 25 -12.24 -27.39 -0.66
CA SER A 25 -11.70 -28.65 -0.10
C SER A 25 -10.31 -28.47 0.52
N TYR A 26 -9.60 -27.37 0.22
CA TYR A 26 -8.33 -27.01 0.87
C TYR A 26 -8.49 -26.11 2.11
N ALA A 27 -9.72 -25.86 2.55
CA ALA A 27 -9.97 -25.13 3.78
C ALA A 27 -9.48 -25.94 5.01
N PRO A 28 -9.12 -25.28 6.12
CA PRO A 28 -9.18 -23.83 6.36
C PRO A 28 -7.99 -23.05 5.76
N PHE A 29 -8.30 -21.90 5.14
CA PHE A 29 -7.28 -20.92 4.75
C PHE A 29 -6.87 -20.09 5.97
N LYS A 30 -5.58 -20.08 6.30
CA LYS A 30 -5.05 -19.42 7.50
C LYS A 30 -4.03 -18.35 7.14
N ALA A 31 -4.18 -17.16 7.70
CA ALA A 31 -3.21 -16.08 7.66
C ALA A 31 -2.77 -15.75 9.10
N TYR A 32 -1.47 -15.62 9.32
CA TYR A 32 -0.90 -15.33 10.64
C TYR A 32 -0.26 -13.95 10.62
N TYR A 33 -0.53 -13.16 11.64
CA TYR A 33 -0.04 -11.79 11.78
C TYR A 33 0.71 -11.67 13.11
N ARG A 34 1.84 -10.96 13.11
CA ARG A 34 2.66 -10.68 14.29
C ARG A 34 3.32 -9.32 14.15
N ASN A 35 3.89 -8.82 15.25
CA ASN A 35 4.65 -7.56 15.28
C ASN A 35 3.82 -6.36 14.80
N PHE A 36 2.64 -6.16 15.38
CA PHE A 36 1.83 -4.97 15.11
C PHE A 36 2.53 -3.74 15.66
N ASP A 37 3.09 -2.94 14.77
CA ASP A 37 3.74 -1.67 15.08
C ASP A 37 3.05 -0.54 14.32
N ALA A 38 2.63 0.49 15.04
CA ALA A 38 1.87 1.60 14.50
C ALA A 38 2.42 2.93 15.03
N ASN A 39 3.41 3.48 14.34
CA ASN A 39 3.84 4.86 14.51
C ASN A 39 2.96 5.77 13.65
N ALA A 40 1.97 6.41 14.27
CA ALA A 40 0.99 7.24 13.57
C ALA A 40 0.64 8.49 14.37
N CYS A 41 0.33 9.57 13.65
CA CYS A 41 -0.35 10.71 14.25
C CYS A 41 -1.85 10.38 14.40
N VAL A 42 -2.27 10.15 15.64
CA VAL A 42 -3.67 9.89 15.99
C VAL A 42 -4.39 11.21 16.24
N TRP A 43 -5.18 11.65 15.26
CA TRP A 43 -6.02 12.84 15.44
C TRP A 43 -7.24 12.53 16.34
N SER A 44 -7.54 13.43 17.28
CA SER A 44 -8.82 13.45 17.98
C SER A 44 -9.85 14.26 17.19
N LYS A 45 -11.12 13.86 17.26
CA LYS A 45 -12.26 14.44 16.51
C LYS A 45 -12.18 15.97 16.41
N GLY A 46 -12.14 16.51 15.19
CA GLY A 46 -12.28 17.93 14.88
C GLY A 46 -11.15 18.59 14.06
N SER A 47 -9.97 17.98 13.94
CA SER A 47 -8.84 18.55 13.16
C SER A 47 -8.27 17.56 12.14
N SER A 48 -8.22 17.94 10.87
CA SER A 48 -7.56 17.16 9.80
C SER A 48 -6.04 17.32 9.78
N SER A 49 -5.45 17.99 10.77
CA SER A 49 -4.02 18.25 10.84
C SER A 49 -3.35 17.51 12.00
N CYS A 50 -2.12 17.07 11.72
CA CYS A 50 -1.20 16.55 12.69
C CYS A 50 -0.24 17.67 13.06
N SER A 51 -0.34 18.22 14.27
CA SER A 51 0.67 19.16 14.72
C SER A 51 1.95 18.39 15.02
N SER A 52 3.08 18.93 14.55
CA SER A 52 4.42 18.39 14.83
C SER A 52 4.72 18.29 16.32
N ASN A 53 3.94 18.98 17.16
CA ASN A 53 4.05 19.07 18.62
C ASN A 53 2.90 18.37 19.39
N SER A 54 2.09 17.53 18.74
CA SER A 54 1.08 16.72 19.46
C SER A 54 1.76 15.68 20.35
N VAL A 55 1.21 15.45 21.55
CA VAL A 55 1.75 14.70 22.71
C VAL A 55 2.09 13.20 22.43
N ALA A 56 2.10 12.77 21.18
CA ALA A 56 2.77 11.54 20.72
C ALA A 56 4.29 11.77 20.49
N THR A 57 4.92 12.61 21.32
CA THR A 57 6.29 13.12 21.18
C THR A 57 7.38 12.18 21.70
N THR A 58 7.12 10.88 21.87
CA THR A 58 8.18 9.89 22.17
C THR A 58 8.84 9.31 20.92
N HIS A 59 8.25 9.49 19.73
CA HIS A 59 8.87 9.06 18.47
C HIS A 59 9.08 10.26 17.55
N ASN A 60 10.34 10.48 17.16
CA ASN A 60 10.73 11.42 16.11
C ASN A 60 9.88 11.16 14.86
N ASN A 61 8.93 12.07 14.56
CA ASN A 61 8.02 11.99 13.42
C ASN A 61 8.69 12.31 12.08
N THR A 62 9.97 11.95 11.94
CA THR A 62 10.81 12.23 10.77
C THR A 62 10.23 11.62 9.50
N TRP A 63 9.49 10.50 9.61
CA TRP A 63 8.77 9.84 8.52
C TRP A 63 7.77 10.75 7.78
N GLN A 64 7.27 11.83 8.40
CA GLN A 64 6.30 12.73 7.77
C GLN A 64 6.90 13.59 6.65
N VAL A 65 8.23 13.71 6.57
CA VAL A 65 8.92 14.64 5.66
C VAL A 65 10.06 13.96 4.87
N HIS A 66 10.05 12.63 4.77
CA HIS A 66 11.11 11.89 4.07
C HIS A 66 10.72 11.53 2.63
N ASP A 67 11.56 11.96 1.69
CA ASP A 67 11.63 11.38 0.35
C ASP A 67 12.55 10.15 0.35
N LEU A 68 12.43 9.29 -0.66
CA LEU A 68 13.31 8.15 -0.85
C LEU A 68 14.73 8.63 -1.19
N ASP A 69 15.69 8.16 -0.39
CA ASP A 69 17.10 8.35 -0.67
C ASP A 69 17.55 7.64 -1.97
N ALA A 70 18.81 7.83 -2.35
CA ALA A 70 19.33 7.26 -3.60
C ALA A 70 19.28 5.73 -3.61
N TYR A 71 19.49 5.09 -2.46
CA TYR A 71 19.43 3.64 -2.31
C TYR A 71 18.00 3.13 -2.41
N GLY A 72 17.06 3.74 -1.69
CA GLY A 72 15.63 3.44 -1.77
C GLY A 72 15.08 3.53 -3.20
N ARG A 73 15.44 4.59 -3.93
CA ARG A 73 15.08 4.75 -5.35
C ARG A 73 15.70 3.68 -6.25
N ARG A 74 16.92 3.21 -5.96
CA ARG A 74 17.55 2.11 -6.70
C ARG A 74 16.82 0.78 -6.45
N SER A 75 16.51 0.49 -5.20
CA SER A 75 15.77 -0.72 -4.80
C SER A 75 14.37 -0.75 -5.40
N LEU A 76 13.66 0.38 -5.37
CA LEU A 76 12.34 0.50 -6.00
C LEU A 76 12.41 0.21 -7.50
N ARG A 77 13.38 0.80 -8.22
CA ARG A 77 13.58 0.55 -9.66
C ARG A 77 13.90 -0.92 -9.96
N TRP A 78 14.67 -1.58 -9.09
CA TRP A 78 14.98 -3.01 -9.25
C TRP A 78 13.72 -3.87 -9.11
N VAL A 79 12.89 -3.64 -8.08
CA VAL A 79 11.61 -4.36 -7.90
C VAL A 79 10.67 -4.10 -9.07
N GLN A 80 10.55 -2.84 -9.50
CA GLN A 80 9.74 -2.47 -10.66
C GLN A 80 10.23 -3.12 -11.97
N LYS A 81 11.54 -3.33 -12.12
CA LYS A 81 12.10 -3.95 -13.34
C LYS A 81 11.92 -5.46 -13.37
N TYR A 82 12.06 -6.14 -12.23
CA TYR A 82 12.17 -7.60 -12.21
C TYR A 82 10.94 -8.33 -11.66
N TYR A 83 10.08 -7.68 -10.86
CA TYR A 83 8.97 -8.35 -10.15
C TYR A 83 7.59 -7.73 -10.41
N MET A 84 7.51 -6.55 -11.04
CA MET A 84 6.24 -5.87 -11.27
C MET A 84 5.53 -6.43 -12.51
N ILE A 85 4.38 -7.07 -12.30
CA ILE A 85 3.56 -7.67 -13.37
C ILE A 85 2.42 -6.78 -13.89
N TYR A 86 2.06 -5.73 -13.14
CA TYR A 86 1.03 -4.76 -13.54
C TYR A 86 1.39 -3.37 -13.03
N ASN A 87 1.14 -2.35 -13.84
CA ASN A 87 1.34 -0.95 -13.48
C ASN A 87 0.28 -0.06 -14.14
N TYR A 88 -0.60 0.52 -13.34
CA TYR A 88 -1.69 1.39 -13.82
C TYR A 88 -1.16 2.63 -14.58
N CYS A 89 0.01 3.15 -14.21
CA CYS A 89 0.64 4.28 -14.92
C CYS A 89 1.03 3.96 -16.37
N LYS A 90 1.17 2.68 -16.71
CA LYS A 90 1.50 2.17 -18.05
C LYS A 90 0.30 1.50 -18.73
N ASP A 91 -0.88 1.53 -18.10
CA ASP A 91 -2.11 0.93 -18.63
C ASP A 91 -2.87 1.94 -19.50
N TYR A 92 -2.42 2.09 -20.74
CA TYR A 92 -3.04 3.01 -21.71
C TYR A 92 -4.44 2.59 -22.14
N LYS A 93 -4.80 1.30 -21.96
CA LYS A 93 -6.18 0.84 -22.22
C LYS A 93 -7.13 1.38 -21.17
N ARG A 94 -6.72 1.35 -19.90
CA ARG A 94 -7.49 1.90 -18.79
C ARG A 94 -7.49 3.43 -18.76
N PHE A 95 -6.37 4.05 -19.14
CA PHE A 95 -6.21 5.51 -19.17
C PHE A 95 -5.91 6.04 -20.58
N PRO A 96 -6.89 5.99 -21.51
CA PRO A 96 -6.67 6.38 -22.90
C PRO A 96 -6.41 7.88 -23.08
N GLN A 97 -6.89 8.71 -22.15
CA GLN A 97 -6.70 10.17 -22.17
C GLN A 97 -5.34 10.62 -21.62
N GLY A 98 -4.46 9.67 -21.29
CA GLY A 98 -3.15 9.92 -20.72
C GLY A 98 -3.03 9.44 -19.28
N ARG A 99 -1.80 9.17 -18.86
CA ARG A 99 -1.49 8.65 -17.53
C ARG A 99 -1.80 9.68 -16.44
N PRO A 100 -2.17 9.22 -15.22
CA PRO A 100 -2.35 10.08 -14.06
C PRO A 100 -1.11 10.95 -13.75
N ARG A 101 -1.32 12.13 -13.15
CA ARG A 101 -0.27 13.18 -13.02
C ARG A 101 0.85 12.75 -12.07
N GLU A 102 0.51 12.01 -11.03
CA GLU A 102 1.44 11.44 -10.04
C GLU A 102 2.46 10.49 -10.67
N CYS A 103 2.13 9.84 -11.80
CA CYS A 103 3.01 8.93 -12.51
C CYS A 103 4.21 9.62 -13.20
N LYS A 104 4.30 10.94 -13.16
CA LYS A 104 5.48 11.70 -13.65
C LYS A 104 6.57 11.84 -12.59
N LEU A 105 6.25 11.61 -11.32
CA LEU A 105 7.14 11.80 -10.17
C LEU A 105 7.96 10.55 -9.84
N SER A 106 7.72 9.44 -10.54
CA SER A 106 8.34 8.11 -10.33
C SER A 106 9.48 7.80 -11.28
#